data_AF-A0AAV9SWZ6-F1
#
_entry.id   AF-A0AAV9SWZ6-F1
#
_cell.length_a   1.000
_cell.length_b   1.000
_cell.length_c   1.000
_cell.angle_alpha   90.00
_cell.angle_beta   90.00
_cell.angle_gamma   90.00
#
_symmetry.space_group_name_H-M   'P 1'
#
loop_
_entity.id
_entity.type
_entity.pdbx_description
1 polymer ?
#
loop_
_entity_poly.entity_id
_entity_poly.type
_entity_poly.pdbx_seq_one_letter_code
_entity_poly.pdbx_strand_id
1 'polypeptide(L)'
;MSAAAEPAPYTGPSPREMIASHTLAREIIDRNNDPCPILDSEELALLSQFVAEPSRGAALLEARGLAGEPANSGSLVAYVVSLHGTDKAALTEEEIKTLKEWFKNGQKA
;
A
#
# COMPACT_ATOMS: atom_id res chain seq x y z
N MET A 1 19.45 16.87 -23.54
CA MET A 1 19.33 15.60 -22.79
C MET A 1 18.71 15.96 -21.46
N SER A 2 17.43 15.64 -21.23
CA SER A 2 16.78 15.90 -19.94
C SER A 2 17.39 14.94 -18.93
N ALA A 3 18.04 15.46 -17.90
CA ALA A 3 18.47 14.68 -16.76
C ALA A 3 17.20 14.10 -16.11
N ALA A 4 17.02 12.78 -16.24
CA ALA A 4 16.09 12.06 -15.40
C ALA A 4 16.56 12.29 -13.96
N ALA A 5 15.80 13.06 -13.18
CA ALA A 5 16.04 13.20 -11.76
C ALA A 5 16.06 11.79 -11.16
N GLU A 6 17.20 11.41 -10.60
CA GLU A 6 17.33 10.20 -9.80
C GLU A 6 16.23 10.27 -8.72
N PRO A 7 15.34 9.26 -8.60
CA PRO A 7 14.34 9.28 -7.55
C PRO A 7 15.07 9.31 -6.21
N ALA A 8 14.85 10.36 -5.44
CA ALA A 8 15.42 10.49 -4.10
C ALA A 8 15.11 9.20 -3.30
N PRO A 9 16.08 8.60 -2.61
CA PRO A 9 15.80 7.42 -1.80
C PRO A 9 14.72 7.78 -0.77
N TYR A 10 13.74 6.89 -0.59
CA TYR A 10 12.67 7.06 0.37
C TYR A 10 13.24 7.44 1.76
N THR A 11 12.94 8.64 2.24
CA THR A 11 13.43 9.19 3.52
C THR A 11 12.40 9.13 4.65
N GLY A 12 11.25 8.48 4.43
CA GLY A 12 10.19 8.34 5.42
C GLY A 12 10.41 7.16 6.39
N PRO A 13 9.54 7.01 7.41
CA PRO A 13 9.58 5.90 8.35
C PRO A 13 9.40 4.57 7.62
N SER A 14 10.00 3.49 8.12
CA SER A 14 9.90 2.18 7.47
C SER A 14 8.42 1.76 7.38
N PRO A 15 7.98 1.00 6.36
CA PRO A 15 6.60 0.54 6.29
C PRO A 15 6.11 -0.21 7.54
N ARG A 16 7.01 -0.92 8.22
CA ARG A 16 6.74 -1.53 9.53
C ARG A 16 6.40 -0.49 10.60
N GLU A 17 7.09 0.64 10.63
CA GLU A 17 6.84 1.74 11.58
C GLU A 17 5.54 2.47 11.24
N MET A 18 5.22 2.62 9.95
CA MET A 18 3.95 3.20 9.49
C MET A 18 2.75 2.32 9.88
N ILE A 19 2.89 1.00 9.74
CA ILE A 19 1.89 0.02 10.19
C ILE A 19 1.73 0.07 11.72
N ALA A 20 2.85 0.09 12.46
CA ALA A 20 2.80 0.18 13.92
C ALA A 20 2.20 1.49 14.44
N SER A 21 2.32 2.57 13.66
CA SER A 21 1.81 3.90 14.01
C SER A 21 0.43 4.20 13.42
N HIS A 22 -0.14 3.29 12.62
CA HIS A 22 -1.39 3.50 11.87
C HIS A 22 -1.39 4.78 11.02
N THR A 23 -0.25 5.11 10.43
CA THR A 23 -0.07 6.28 9.54
C THR A 23 0.13 5.89 8.09
N LEU A 24 0.11 4.59 7.76
CA LEU A 24 0.44 4.09 6.43
C LEU A 24 -0.50 4.64 5.36
N ALA A 25 -1.81 4.63 5.59
CA ALA A 25 -2.77 5.16 4.61
C ALA A 25 -2.54 6.65 4.32
N ARG A 26 -2.24 7.43 5.36
CA ARG A 26 -2.02 8.87 5.23
C ARG A 26 -0.73 9.18 4.47
N GLU A 27 0.35 8.49 4.82
CA GLU A 27 1.62 8.62 4.12
C GLU A 27 1.50 8.23 2.63
N ILE A 28 0.72 7.19 2.30
CA ILE A 28 0.45 6.81 0.90
C ILE A 28 -0.25 7.96 0.16
N ILE A 29 -1.27 8.58 0.76
CA ILE A 29 -2.03 9.68 0.17
C ILE A 29 -1.15 10.92 -0.01
N ASP A 30 -0.45 11.32 1.06
CA ASP A 30 0.38 12.51 1.10
C ASP A 30 1.54 12.39 0.10
N ARG A 31 2.17 11.20 -0.01
CA ARG A 31 3.31 10.96 -0.90
C ARG A 31 2.96 10.47 -2.30
N ASN A 32 1.69 10.27 -2.63
CA ASN A 32 1.32 9.85 -3.99
C ASN A 32 1.71 10.88 -5.05
N ASN A 33 1.81 12.16 -4.67
CA ASN A 33 2.26 13.25 -5.56
C ASN A 33 3.75 13.59 -5.40
N ASP A 34 4.46 12.92 -4.49
CA ASP A 34 5.90 13.11 -4.33
C ASP A 34 6.68 12.39 -5.44
N PRO A 35 7.90 12.87 -5.78
CA PRO A 35 8.76 12.21 -6.77
C PRO A 35 9.17 10.78 -6.38
N CYS A 36 8.95 10.39 -5.12
CA CYS A 36 9.28 9.06 -4.58
C CYS A 36 8.10 8.54 -3.74
N PRO A 37 7.06 7.99 -4.40
CA PRO A 37 5.92 7.43 -3.70
C PRO A 37 6.34 6.21 -2.88
N ILE A 38 5.61 5.95 -1.78
CA ILE A 38 5.85 4.79 -0.90
C ILE A 38 5.54 3.47 -1.61
N LEU A 39 4.56 3.53 -2.50
CA LEU A 39 4.08 2.39 -3.26
C LEU A 39 4.33 2.65 -4.74
N ASP A 40 4.84 1.62 -5.41
CA ASP A 40 4.95 1.66 -6.86
C ASP A 40 3.58 1.58 -7.53
N SER A 41 3.52 1.89 -8.83
CA SER A 41 2.25 1.83 -9.60
C SER A 41 1.58 0.45 -9.54
N GLU A 42 2.37 -0.62 -9.51
CA GLU A 42 1.85 -2.00 -9.40
C GLU A 42 1.25 -2.29 -8.02
N GLU A 43 1.86 -1.73 -6.97
CA GLU A 43 1.43 -1.86 -5.59
C GLU A 43 0.18 -1.02 -5.32
N LEU A 44 0.12 0.21 -5.84
CA LEU A 44 -1.09 1.05 -5.81
C LEU A 44 -2.26 0.35 -6.49
N ALA A 45 -2.03 -0.30 -7.64
CA ALA A 45 -3.07 -1.08 -8.31
C ALA A 45 -3.55 -2.26 -7.45
N LEU A 46 -2.65 -2.94 -6.74
CA LEU A 46 -3.01 -4.02 -5.81
C LEU A 46 -3.78 -3.48 -4.60
N LEU A 47 -3.34 -2.35 -4.04
CA LEU A 47 -4.00 -1.70 -2.92
C LEU A 47 -5.41 -1.26 -3.31
N SER A 48 -5.59 -0.67 -4.49
CA SER A 48 -6.89 -0.26 -5.03
C SER A 48 -7.87 -1.44 -5.13
N GLN A 49 -7.41 -2.57 -5.70
CA GLN A 49 -8.22 -3.80 -5.78
C GLN A 49 -8.57 -4.33 -4.38
N PHE A 50 -7.60 -4.30 -3.47
CA PHE A 50 -7.81 -4.73 -2.10
C PHE A 50 -8.80 -3.84 -1.34
N VAL A 51 -8.68 -2.51 -1.37
CA VAL A 51 -9.63 -1.64 -0.66
C VAL A 51 -11.02 -1.64 -1.29
N ALA A 52 -11.14 -1.98 -2.58
CA ALA A 52 -12.42 -2.24 -3.21
C ALA A 52 -13.12 -3.45 -2.58
N GLU A 53 -12.40 -4.58 -2.46
CA GLU A 53 -12.88 -5.84 -1.89
C GLU A 53 -11.86 -6.45 -0.89
N PRO A 54 -11.78 -5.93 0.35
CA PRO A 54 -10.73 -6.34 1.30
C PRO A 54 -10.89 -7.79 1.76
N SER A 55 -12.13 -8.30 1.75
CA SER A 55 -12.45 -9.71 1.99
C SER A 55 -11.83 -10.67 0.95
N ARG A 56 -11.45 -10.18 -0.23
CA ARG A 56 -10.77 -10.97 -1.27
C ARG A 56 -9.27 -10.79 -1.28
N GLY A 57 -8.70 -10.14 -0.25
CA GLY A 57 -7.26 -9.93 -0.12
C GLY A 57 -6.43 -11.19 -0.34
N ALA A 58 -6.75 -12.29 0.34
CA ALA A 58 -6.06 -13.56 0.14
C ALA A 58 -6.13 -14.06 -1.32
N ALA A 59 -7.29 -13.96 -1.96
CA ALA A 59 -7.45 -14.34 -3.37
C ALA A 59 -6.67 -13.41 -4.32
N LEU A 60 -6.50 -12.13 -4.00
CA LEU A 60 -5.66 -11.20 -4.75
C LEU A 60 -4.17 -11.57 -4.66
N LEU A 61 -3.71 -11.99 -3.48
CA LEU A 61 -2.35 -12.50 -3.30
C LEU A 61 -2.13 -13.79 -4.09
N GLU A 62 -3.05 -14.74 -3.99
CA GLU A 62 -3.03 -15.98 -4.76
C GLU A 62 -2.98 -15.71 -6.27
N ALA A 63 -3.83 -14.80 -6.78
CA ALA A 63 -3.87 -14.43 -8.19
C ALA A 63 -2.56 -13.79 -8.70
N ARG A 64 -1.80 -13.15 -7.81
CA ARG A 64 -0.49 -12.56 -8.11
C ARG A 64 0.67 -13.52 -7.84
N GLY A 65 0.42 -14.73 -7.32
CA GLY A 65 1.46 -15.67 -6.89
C GLY A 65 2.20 -15.24 -5.63
N LEU A 66 1.64 -14.32 -4.85
CA LEU A 66 2.23 -13.72 -3.64
C LEU A 66 1.75 -14.37 -2.34
N ALA A 67 0.93 -15.42 -2.43
CA ALA A 67 0.34 -16.05 -1.26
C ALA A 67 1.29 -16.96 -0.46
N GLY A 68 2.36 -17.44 -1.09
CA GLY A 68 3.35 -18.30 -0.43
C GLY A 68 4.20 -17.54 0.60
N GLU A 69 4.76 -16.40 0.21
CA GLU A 69 5.60 -15.57 1.09
C GLU A 69 5.44 -14.07 0.82
N PRO A 70 4.32 -13.46 1.23
CA PRO A 70 4.07 -12.03 1.00
C PRO A 70 5.14 -11.13 1.64
N ALA A 71 5.76 -11.59 2.74
CA ALA A 71 6.87 -10.88 3.41
C ALA A 71 8.21 -10.97 2.67
N ASN A 72 8.48 -12.05 1.91
CA ASN A 72 9.70 -12.20 1.10
C ASN A 72 9.52 -11.73 -0.35
N SER A 73 8.28 -11.41 -0.73
CA SER A 73 7.95 -10.91 -2.06
C SER A 73 8.44 -9.47 -2.31
N GLY A 74 8.88 -8.76 -1.28
CA GLY A 74 9.31 -7.36 -1.37
C GLY A 74 8.16 -6.36 -1.54
N SER A 75 6.91 -6.80 -1.63
CA SER A 75 5.75 -5.90 -1.75
C SER A 75 5.13 -5.62 -0.38
N LEU A 76 5.05 -4.33 -0.05
CA LEU A 76 4.41 -3.86 1.18
C LEU A 76 2.93 -4.19 1.17
N VAL A 77 2.26 -3.98 0.04
CA VAL A 77 0.82 -4.21 -0.05
C VAL A 77 0.52 -5.70 0.09
N ALA A 78 1.38 -6.58 -0.44
CA ALA A 78 1.23 -8.01 -0.23
C ALA A 78 1.24 -8.39 1.26
N TYR A 79 2.18 -7.80 2.01
CA TYR A 79 2.27 -7.97 3.46
C TYR A 79 1.04 -7.41 4.19
N VAL A 80 0.59 -6.21 3.83
CA VAL A 80 -0.60 -5.57 4.41
C VAL A 80 -1.85 -6.43 4.21
N VAL A 81 -2.05 -6.93 2.99
CA VAL A 81 -3.18 -7.79 2.63
C VAL A 81 -3.11 -9.12 3.36
N SER A 82 -1.92 -9.70 3.53
CA SER A 82 -1.71 -10.94 4.28
C SER A 82 -2.03 -10.79 5.78
N LEU A 83 -1.88 -9.59 6.33
CA LEU A 83 -2.22 -9.30 7.73
C LEU A 83 -3.70 -8.92 7.91
N HIS A 84 -4.42 -8.61 6.83
CA HIS A 84 -5.82 -8.24 6.90
C HIS A 84 -6.69 -9.39 7.42
N GLY A 85 -7.59 -9.08 8.36
CA GLY A 85 -8.44 -10.09 9.03
C GLY A 85 -7.74 -10.84 10.17
N THR A 86 -6.48 -10.50 10.49
CA THR A 86 -5.80 -10.97 11.70
C THR A 86 -5.79 -9.90 12.79
N ASP A 87 -5.48 -10.29 14.03
CA ASP A 87 -5.30 -9.37 15.17
C ASP A 87 -4.16 -8.35 14.95
N LYS A 88 -3.31 -8.57 13.94
CA LYS A 88 -2.20 -7.69 13.55
C LYS A 88 -2.45 -7.00 12.22
N ALA A 89 -3.70 -6.66 11.94
CA ALA A 89 -4.08 -5.97 10.71
C ALA A 89 -3.20 -4.73 10.49
N ALA A 90 -2.56 -4.69 9.33
CA ALA A 90 -1.62 -3.62 8.99
C ALA A 90 -2.30 -2.28 8.67
N LEU A 91 -3.54 -2.36 8.21
CA LEU A 91 -4.44 -1.22 8.02
C LEU A 91 -5.68 -1.43 8.87
N THR A 92 -6.07 -0.38 9.58
CA THR A 92 -7.36 -0.33 10.28
C THR A 92 -8.52 -0.19 9.29
N GLU A 93 -9.74 -0.47 9.72
CA GLU A 93 -10.93 -0.26 8.90
C GLU A 93 -11.09 1.21 8.48
N GLU A 94 -10.71 2.16 9.34
CA GLU A 94 -10.72 3.60 9.05
C GLU A 94 -9.71 3.96 7.96
N GLU A 95 -8.50 3.39 8.00
CA GLU A 95 -7.49 3.55 6.96
C GLU A 95 -7.96 2.98 5.61
N ILE A 96 -8.53 1.76 5.62
CA ILE A 96 -9.09 1.13 4.42
C ILE A 96 -10.21 2.00 3.83
N LYS A 97 -11.09 2.54 4.68
CA LYS A 97 -12.16 3.44 4.25
C LYS A 97 -11.60 4.72 3.63
N THR A 98 -10.60 5.33 4.27
CA THR A 98 -9.94 6.55 3.79
C THR A 98 -9.28 6.30 2.43
N LEU A 99 -8.52 5.21 2.29
CA LEU A 99 -7.91 4.81 1.02
C LEU A 99 -8.97 4.54 -0.05
N LYS A 100 -10.06 3.86 0.30
CA LYS A 100 -11.16 3.59 -0.63
C LYS A 100 -11.81 4.86 -1.16
N GLU A 101 -12.04 5.85 -0.30
CA GLU A 101 -12.56 7.16 -0.69
C GLU A 101 -11.55 7.91 -1.57
N TRP A 102 -10.27 7.87 -1.21
CA TRP A 102 -9.19 8.47 -1.99
C TRP A 102 -9.05 7.88 -3.41
N PHE A 103 -9.08 6.55 -3.54
CA PHE A 103 -9.07 5.88 -4.85
C PHE A 103 -10.32 6.23 -5.66
N LYS A 104 -11.50 6.30 -5.03
CA LYS A 104 -12.74 6.75 -5.70
C LYS A 104 -12.66 8.18 -6.20
N ASN A 105 -11.95 9.05 -5.49
CA ASN A 105 -11.72 10.44 -5.89
C ASN A 105 -10.62 10.60 -6.95
N GLY A 106 -10.09 9.49 -7.48
CA GLY A 106 -9.09 9.49 -8.54
C GLY A 106 -7.69 9.80 -8.05
N GLN A 107 -7.34 9.36 -6.82
CA GLN A 107 -6.02 9.57 -6.21
C GLN A 107 -5.64 11.05 -6.01
N LYS A 108 -6.65 11.92 -5.93
CA LYS A 108 -6.47 13.32 -5.56
C LYS A 108 -6.35 13.41 -4.04
N ALA A 109 -5.19 13.88 -3.58
CA ALA A 109 -4.97 14.27 -2.19
C ALA A 109 -5.86 15.46 -1.81
#